data_AF-A0A418URG7-F1
#
_entry.id   AF-A0A418URG7-F1
#
_cell.length_a   1.000
_cell.length_b   1.000
_cell.length_c   1.000
_cell.angle_alpha   90.00
_cell.angle_beta   90.00
_cell.angle_gamma   90.00
#
_symmetry.space_group_name_H-M   'P 1'
#
loop_
_entity.id
_entity.type
_entity.pdbx_description
1 polymer ?
#
loop_
_entity_poly.entity_id
_entity_poly.type
_entity_poly.pdbx_seq_one_letter_code
_entity_poly.pdbx_strand_id
1 'polypeptide(L)'
;MRVYGSQGLGASLEDVAADADVTTEEILAEFGSVEGLQSACTSYVFEVVEETHGSLNPQDDMFKHLVTADEYEPVVRYLVMCLRAGGDLARHVIEQMTADAEQNLARQAQHGVVVESADPKARARYLTLSQAGALVMEFAIAEPGATSMEVWQNHVATTTLPALELYSHGMLTDGGAMLEEYKKSVVGQGATP
;
A
#
# COMPACT_ATOMS: atom_id res chain seq x y z
N MET A 1 2.64 -0.65 -17.03
CA MET A 1 1.67 -0.46 -15.92
C MET A 1 0.28 -0.01 -16.35
N ARG A 2 0.11 1.04 -17.18
CA ARG A 2 -1.22 1.54 -17.61
C ARG A 2 -2.15 0.45 -18.17
N VAL A 3 -1.63 -0.37 -19.08
CA VAL A 3 -2.36 -1.51 -19.67
C VAL A 3 -2.75 -2.53 -18.61
N TYR A 4 -1.80 -3.00 -17.80
CA TYR A 4 -2.09 -3.96 -16.73
C TYR A 4 -3.07 -3.43 -15.67
N GLY A 5 -2.98 -2.16 -15.31
CA GLY A 5 -3.92 -1.53 -14.38
C GLY A 5 -5.33 -1.42 -14.97
N SER A 6 -5.46 -1.25 -16.29
CA SER A 6 -6.76 -1.06 -16.94
C SER A 6 -7.44 -2.34 -17.39
N GLN A 7 -6.67 -3.28 -17.93
CA GLN A 7 -7.15 -4.53 -18.53
C GLN A 7 -6.92 -5.74 -17.62
N GLY A 8 -6.17 -5.58 -16.54
CA GLY A 8 -5.75 -6.66 -15.64
C GLY A 8 -4.38 -7.23 -16.00
N LEU A 9 -3.81 -8.03 -15.08
CA LEU A 9 -2.47 -8.63 -15.26
C LEU A 9 -2.40 -9.66 -16.40
N GLY A 10 -3.55 -10.12 -16.90
CA GLY A 10 -3.63 -11.00 -18.07
C GLY A 10 -3.65 -10.28 -19.42
N ALA A 11 -3.45 -8.95 -19.45
CA ALA A 11 -3.39 -8.19 -20.69
C ALA A 11 -2.27 -8.68 -21.62
N SER A 12 -2.48 -8.57 -22.92
CA SER A 12 -1.55 -9.08 -23.92
C SER A 12 -0.25 -8.25 -23.97
N LEU A 13 0.85 -8.90 -24.34
CA LEU A 13 2.13 -8.20 -24.49
C LEU A 13 2.09 -7.22 -25.66
N GLU A 14 1.26 -7.51 -26.68
CA GLU A 14 0.99 -6.66 -27.82
C GLU A 14 0.30 -5.35 -27.40
N ASP A 15 -0.69 -5.41 -26.49
CA ASP A 15 -1.35 -4.21 -25.97
C ASP A 15 -0.37 -3.34 -25.18
N VAL A 16 0.51 -3.97 -24.39
CA VAL A 16 1.57 -3.27 -23.66
C VAL A 16 2.55 -2.59 -24.62
N ALA A 17 2.99 -3.31 -25.65
CA ALA A 17 3.90 -2.79 -26.67
C ALA A 17 3.29 -1.61 -27.43
N ALA A 18 2.01 -1.72 -27.82
CA ALA A 18 1.28 -0.65 -28.47
C ALA A 18 1.12 0.61 -27.59
N ASP A 19 0.82 0.45 -26.29
CA ASP A 19 0.73 1.58 -25.35
C ASP A 19 2.09 2.26 -25.10
N ALA A 20 3.17 1.49 -25.16
CA ALA A 20 4.54 1.95 -24.92
C ALA A 20 5.26 2.44 -26.20
N ASP A 21 4.62 2.33 -27.38
CA ASP A 21 5.21 2.66 -28.69
C ASP A 21 6.53 1.91 -28.97
N VAL A 22 6.57 0.61 -28.62
CA VAL A 22 7.70 -0.30 -28.84
C VAL A 22 7.22 -1.63 -29.41
N THR A 23 8.14 -2.52 -29.75
CA THR A 23 7.84 -3.90 -30.14
C THR A 23 7.84 -4.86 -28.95
N THR A 24 7.15 -6.00 -29.09
CA THR A 24 7.20 -7.07 -28.08
C THR A 24 8.60 -7.67 -27.94
N GLU A 25 9.39 -7.68 -29.02
CA GLU A 25 10.78 -8.14 -29.01
C GLU A 25 11.67 -7.24 -28.15
N GLU A 26 11.53 -5.92 -28.24
CA GLU A 26 12.26 -4.96 -27.39
C GLU A 26 11.90 -5.15 -25.91
N ILE A 27 10.62 -5.36 -25.60
CA ILE A 27 10.19 -5.63 -24.22
C ILE A 27 10.82 -6.93 -23.70
N LEU A 28 10.79 -8.01 -24.48
CA LEU A 28 11.37 -9.29 -24.05
C LEU A 28 12.89 -9.24 -23.97
N ALA A 29 13.55 -8.44 -24.81
CA ALA A 29 15.00 -8.23 -24.75
C ALA A 29 15.41 -7.52 -23.45
N GLU A 30 14.62 -6.53 -23.00
CA GLU A 30 14.91 -5.78 -21.76
C GLU A 30 14.54 -6.57 -20.50
N PHE A 31 13.33 -7.13 -20.46
CA PHE A 31 12.76 -7.73 -19.24
C PHE A 31 12.86 -9.25 -19.17
N GLY A 32 13.29 -9.91 -20.24
CA GLY A 32 13.48 -11.36 -20.34
C GLY A 32 12.18 -12.17 -20.47
N SER A 33 11.11 -11.80 -19.75
CA SER A 33 9.80 -12.46 -19.84
C SER A 33 8.66 -11.51 -19.44
N VAL A 34 7.42 -11.96 -19.64
CA VAL A 34 6.22 -11.23 -19.16
C VAL A 34 6.22 -11.15 -17.64
N GLU A 35 6.61 -12.23 -16.95
CA GLU A 35 6.77 -12.25 -15.50
C GLU A 35 7.89 -11.31 -15.06
N GLY A 36 9.00 -11.24 -15.81
CA GLY A 36 10.08 -10.28 -15.57
C GLY A 36 9.60 -8.83 -15.68
N LEU A 37 8.79 -8.51 -16.69
CA LEU A 37 8.17 -7.20 -16.84
C LEU A 37 7.21 -6.87 -15.69
N GLN A 38 6.38 -7.83 -15.26
CA GLN A 38 5.48 -7.64 -14.11
C GLN A 38 6.26 -7.45 -12.81
N SER A 39 7.36 -8.18 -12.62
CA SER A 39 8.27 -7.99 -11.50
C SER A 39 8.87 -6.59 -11.51
N ALA A 40 9.36 -6.11 -12.67
CA ALA A 40 9.92 -4.76 -12.81
C ALA A 40 8.86 -3.68 -12.53
N CYS A 41 7.63 -3.84 -13.04
CA CYS A 41 6.52 -2.94 -12.71
C CYS A 41 6.24 -2.91 -11.20
N THR A 42 6.29 -4.06 -10.54
CA THR A 42 6.06 -4.18 -9.10
C THR A 42 7.18 -3.51 -8.30
N SER A 43 8.45 -3.71 -8.67
CA SER A 43 9.59 -3.04 -8.05
C SER A 43 9.50 -1.51 -8.20
N TYR A 44 9.14 -1.03 -9.39
CA TYR A 44 8.99 0.41 -9.63
C TYR A 44 7.89 1.06 -8.77
N VAL A 45 6.81 0.34 -8.46
CA VAL A 45 5.77 0.83 -7.52
C VAL A 45 6.38 1.15 -6.16
N PHE A 46 7.29 0.29 -5.66
CA PHE A 46 7.93 0.49 -4.36
C PHE A 46 8.93 1.64 -4.39
N GLU A 47 9.69 1.80 -5.47
CA GLU A 47 10.59 2.94 -5.66
C GLU A 47 9.83 4.27 -5.59
N VAL A 48 8.70 4.36 -6.29
CA VAL A 48 7.83 5.54 -6.26
C VAL A 48 7.28 5.81 -4.86
N VAL A 49 6.82 4.77 -4.16
CA VAL A 49 6.32 4.91 -2.79
C VAL A 49 7.42 5.38 -1.84
N GLU A 50 8.63 4.85 -1.95
CA GLU A 50 9.79 5.26 -1.13
C GLU A 50 10.17 6.74 -1.36
N GLU A 51 10.20 7.19 -2.62
CA GLU A 51 10.47 8.58 -2.97
C GLU A 51 9.47 9.56 -2.34
N THR A 52 8.24 9.11 -2.12
CA THR A 52 7.18 9.91 -1.50
C THR A 52 7.17 9.91 0.03
N HIS A 53 7.88 8.98 0.70
CA HIS A 53 7.97 8.87 2.17
C HIS A 53 9.25 9.47 2.78
N GLY A 54 9.95 10.30 2.01
CA GLY A 54 11.29 10.80 2.35
C GLY A 54 11.34 11.82 3.49
N SER A 55 10.24 12.49 3.87
CA SER A 55 10.31 13.51 4.92
C SER A 55 10.01 12.94 6.31
N LEU A 56 10.63 13.54 7.33
CA LEU A 56 10.28 13.30 8.73
C LEU A 56 9.14 14.23 9.19
N ASN A 57 8.52 14.97 8.26
CA ASN A 57 7.42 15.87 8.54
C ASN A 57 6.12 15.30 7.91
N PRO A 58 5.25 14.66 8.71
CA PRO A 58 4.02 14.05 8.21
C PRO A 58 3.11 15.02 7.45
N GLN A 59 3.17 16.33 7.77
CA GLN A 59 2.39 17.35 7.10
C GLN A 59 2.92 17.62 5.68
N ASP A 60 4.24 17.69 5.50
CA ASP A 60 4.85 17.95 4.19
C ASP A 60 4.65 16.78 3.22
N ASP A 61 4.69 15.53 3.72
CA ASP A 61 4.42 14.33 2.92
C ASP A 61 2.94 14.25 2.50
N MET A 62 2.01 14.55 3.42
CA MET A 62 0.56 14.54 3.12
C MET A 62 0.19 15.58 2.05
N PHE A 63 0.76 16.79 2.08
CA PHE A 63 0.50 17.81 1.06
C PHE A 63 1.16 17.48 -0.28
N LYS A 64 2.35 16.87 -0.31
CA LYS A 64 2.97 16.41 -1.56
C LYS A 64 2.14 15.31 -2.23
N HIS A 65 1.62 14.36 -1.44
CA HIS A 65 0.76 13.28 -1.96
C HIS A 65 -0.54 13.79 -2.61
N LEU A 66 -1.07 14.94 -2.19
CA LEU A 66 -2.24 15.56 -2.81
C LEU A 66 -1.92 16.29 -4.13
N VAL A 67 -0.69 16.78 -4.30
CA VAL A 67 -0.28 17.61 -5.44
C VAL A 67 0.24 16.78 -6.62
N THR A 68 0.83 15.62 -6.37
CA THR A 68 1.41 14.73 -7.42
C THR A 68 0.49 13.59 -7.81
N ALA A 69 -0.77 13.61 -7.36
CA ALA A 69 -1.66 12.46 -7.43
C ALA A 69 -1.81 11.94 -8.87
N ASP A 70 -2.06 12.82 -9.86
CA ASP A 70 -2.26 12.45 -11.27
C ASP A 70 -1.10 11.65 -11.89
N GLU A 71 0.15 11.97 -11.52
CA GLU A 71 1.34 11.27 -12.04
C GLU A 71 1.44 9.83 -11.51
N TYR A 72 0.79 9.55 -10.37
CA TYR A 72 0.81 8.25 -9.71
C TYR A 72 -0.44 7.39 -10.00
N GLU A 73 -1.41 7.88 -10.79
CA GLU A 73 -2.59 7.09 -11.15
C GLU A 73 -2.24 5.69 -11.68
N PRO A 74 -1.30 5.53 -12.64
CA PRO A 74 -0.99 4.20 -13.17
C PRO A 74 -0.38 3.26 -12.13
N VAL A 75 0.34 3.82 -11.16
CA VAL A 75 0.99 3.08 -10.07
C VAL A 75 -0.06 2.57 -9.09
N VAL A 76 -0.95 3.46 -8.62
CA VAL A 76 -2.05 3.10 -7.71
C VAL A 76 -2.97 2.06 -8.35
N ARG A 77 -3.33 2.27 -9.62
CA ARG A 77 -4.20 1.35 -10.36
C ARG A 77 -3.56 -0.02 -10.53
N TYR A 78 -2.28 -0.06 -10.87
CA TYR A 78 -1.52 -1.32 -11.00
C TYR A 78 -1.41 -2.05 -9.65
N LEU A 79 -1.12 -1.33 -8.57
CA LEU A 79 -1.02 -1.90 -7.22
C LEU A 79 -2.34 -2.55 -6.78
N VAL A 80 -3.46 -1.84 -6.94
CA VAL A 80 -4.80 -2.39 -6.65
C VAL A 80 -5.09 -3.62 -7.50
N MET A 81 -4.68 -3.62 -8.77
CA MET A 81 -4.85 -4.79 -9.63
C MET A 81 -4.04 -6.00 -9.15
N CYS A 82 -2.80 -5.79 -8.69
CA CYS A 82 -1.98 -6.86 -8.11
C CYS A 82 -2.64 -7.47 -6.87
N LEU A 83 -3.16 -6.62 -5.99
CA LEU A 83 -3.85 -7.07 -4.77
C LEU A 83 -5.15 -7.82 -5.08
N ARG A 84 -5.92 -7.37 -6.08
CA ARG A 84 -7.15 -8.03 -6.52
C ARG A 84 -6.91 -9.37 -7.21
N ALA A 85 -5.81 -9.51 -7.95
CA ALA A 85 -5.43 -10.76 -8.60
C ALA A 85 -5.11 -11.87 -7.58
N GLY A 86 -4.65 -11.50 -6.38
CA GLY A 86 -4.33 -12.43 -5.31
C GLY A 86 -3.07 -13.28 -5.61
N GLY A 87 -2.98 -14.43 -4.96
CA GLY A 87 -1.87 -15.38 -5.16
C GLY A 87 -0.52 -14.86 -4.64
N ASP A 88 0.56 -15.40 -5.21
CA ASP A 88 1.92 -15.12 -4.75
C ASP A 88 2.36 -13.67 -5.02
N LEU A 89 1.86 -13.05 -6.09
CA LEU A 89 2.13 -11.64 -6.36
C LEU A 89 1.53 -10.72 -5.29
N ALA A 90 0.26 -10.90 -4.94
CA ALA A 90 -0.37 -10.12 -3.87
C ALA A 90 0.32 -10.34 -2.51
N ARG A 91 0.74 -11.59 -2.23
CA ARG A 91 1.52 -11.92 -1.03
C ARG A 91 2.83 -11.14 -1.01
N HIS A 92 3.58 -11.17 -2.09
CA HIS A 92 4.86 -10.48 -2.21
C HIS A 92 4.69 -8.96 -2.03
N VAL A 93 3.69 -8.37 -2.69
CA VAL A 93 3.38 -6.94 -2.56
C VAL A 93 3.11 -6.56 -1.10
N ILE A 94 2.25 -7.29 -0.40
CA ILE A 94 1.93 -7.02 1.01
C ILE A 94 3.14 -7.23 1.92
N GLU A 95 3.98 -8.21 1.65
CA GLU A 95 5.21 -8.47 2.41
C GLU A 95 6.19 -7.30 2.28
N GLN A 96 6.40 -6.76 1.08
CA GLN A 96 7.22 -5.57 0.85
C GLN A 96 6.63 -4.33 1.53
N MET A 97 5.35 -4.02 1.30
CA MET A 97 4.67 -2.89 1.97
C MET A 97 4.74 -2.98 3.50
N THR A 98 4.70 -4.19 4.06
CA THR A 98 4.83 -4.41 5.51
C THR A 98 6.25 -4.12 5.99
N ALA A 99 7.27 -4.57 5.25
CA ALA A 99 8.67 -4.33 5.59
C ALA A 99 9.02 -2.84 5.52
N ASP A 100 8.51 -2.12 4.54
CA ASP A 100 8.72 -0.67 4.40
C ASP A 100 8.03 0.10 5.53
N ALA A 101 6.78 -0.26 5.85
CA ALA A 101 6.05 0.31 6.97
C ALA A 101 6.76 0.07 8.31
N GLU A 102 7.31 -1.12 8.53
CA GLU A 102 8.07 -1.45 9.74
C GLU A 102 9.29 -0.53 9.90
N GLN A 103 10.08 -0.37 8.83
CA GLN A 103 11.27 0.49 8.83
C GLN A 103 10.90 1.96 9.04
N ASN A 104 9.88 2.46 8.33
CA ASN A 104 9.47 3.85 8.44
C ASN A 104 8.87 4.18 9.81
N LEU A 105 8.02 3.30 10.36
CA LEU A 105 7.45 3.47 11.70
C LEU A 105 8.53 3.40 12.79
N ALA A 106 9.55 2.56 12.63
CA ALA A 106 10.69 2.50 13.55
C ALA A 106 11.48 3.82 13.54
N ARG A 107 11.77 4.36 12.35
CA ARG A 107 12.43 5.67 12.19
C ARG A 107 11.61 6.78 12.86
N GLN A 108 10.32 6.84 12.58
CA GLN A 108 9.42 7.86 13.16
C GLN A 108 9.32 7.75 14.69
N ALA A 109 9.36 6.53 15.24
CA ALA A 109 9.34 6.31 16.69
C ALA A 109 10.61 6.85 17.36
N GLN A 110 11.78 6.64 16.75
CA GLN A 110 13.06 7.19 17.23
C GLN A 110 13.07 8.72 17.29
N HIS A 111 12.29 9.38 16.42
CA HIS A 111 12.14 10.83 16.39
C HIS A 111 10.94 11.35 17.20
N GLY A 112 10.22 10.48 17.93
CA GLY A 112 9.08 10.87 18.75
C GLY A 112 7.84 11.30 17.96
N VAL A 113 7.79 10.98 16.66
CA VAL A 113 6.64 11.29 15.78
C VAL A 113 5.51 10.29 15.99
N VAL A 114 5.84 9.01 16.19
CA VAL A 114 4.86 7.96 16.50
C VAL A 114 5.22 7.27 17.82
N VAL A 115 4.21 6.78 18.54
CA VAL A 115 4.39 6.05 19.80
C VAL A 115 5.15 4.74 19.56
N GLU A 116 6.00 4.31 20.49
CA GLU A 116 6.65 3.00 20.43
C GLU A 116 5.62 1.86 20.48
N SER A 117 5.87 0.77 19.75
CA SER A 117 5.02 -0.43 19.78
C SER A 117 5.67 -1.51 20.63
N ALA A 118 4.84 -2.27 21.35
CA ALA A 118 5.28 -3.53 21.98
C ALA A 118 5.61 -4.62 20.94
N ASP A 119 5.00 -4.55 19.75
CA ASP A 119 5.29 -5.42 18.61
C ASP A 119 5.29 -4.57 17.32
N PRO A 120 6.45 -4.02 16.92
CA PRO A 120 6.56 -3.15 15.74
C PRO A 120 6.17 -3.85 14.44
N LYS A 121 6.56 -5.12 14.28
CA LYS A 121 6.29 -5.92 13.08
C LYS A 121 4.81 -6.24 12.92
N ALA A 122 4.15 -6.68 13.99
CA ALA A 122 2.71 -6.92 13.95
C ALA A 122 1.92 -5.62 13.69
N ARG A 123 2.36 -4.50 14.28
CA ARG A 123 1.75 -3.19 14.03
C ARG A 123 1.87 -2.76 12.57
N ALA A 124 3.06 -2.88 11.98
CA ALA A 124 3.29 -2.56 10.58
C ALA A 124 2.37 -3.41 9.68
N ARG A 125 2.34 -4.73 9.89
CA ARG A 125 1.47 -5.63 9.13
C ARG A 125 -0.01 -5.26 9.26
N TYR A 126 -0.49 -4.97 10.47
CA TYR A 126 -1.87 -4.58 10.72
C TYR A 126 -2.23 -3.31 9.94
N LEU A 127 -1.42 -2.25 10.06
CA LEU A 127 -1.65 -0.99 9.36
C LEU A 127 -1.60 -1.13 7.84
N THR A 128 -0.64 -1.89 7.32
CA THR A 128 -0.53 -2.17 5.88
C THR A 128 -1.78 -2.88 5.36
N LEU A 129 -2.24 -3.93 6.05
CA LEU A 129 -3.45 -4.67 5.65
C LEU A 129 -4.72 -3.82 5.77
N SER A 130 -4.84 -3.01 6.84
CA SER A 130 -6.00 -2.13 7.03
C SER A 130 -6.11 -1.09 5.92
N GLN A 131 -5.01 -0.43 5.57
CA GLN A 131 -5.00 0.62 4.54
C GLN A 131 -5.14 0.03 3.13
N ALA A 132 -4.36 -1.00 2.79
CA ALA A 132 -4.45 -1.65 1.48
C ALA A 132 -5.83 -2.28 1.26
N GLY A 133 -6.39 -2.91 2.30
CA GLY A 133 -7.75 -3.48 2.26
C GLY A 133 -8.82 -2.41 2.06
N ALA A 134 -8.72 -1.28 2.78
CA ALA A 134 -9.63 -0.15 2.60
C ALA A 134 -9.58 0.37 1.16
N LEU A 135 -8.39 0.59 0.60
CA LEU A 135 -8.25 1.05 -0.78
C LEU A 135 -8.83 0.04 -1.80
N VAL A 136 -8.57 -1.25 -1.64
CA VAL A 136 -9.19 -2.28 -2.50
C VAL A 136 -10.72 -2.25 -2.42
N MET A 137 -11.28 -2.01 -1.23
CA MET A 137 -12.73 -1.86 -1.06
C MET A 137 -13.28 -0.59 -1.72
N GLU A 138 -12.60 0.56 -1.61
CA GLU A 138 -12.97 1.80 -2.32
C GLU A 138 -13.07 1.59 -3.83
N PHE A 139 -12.08 0.91 -4.41
CA PHE A 139 -12.11 0.54 -5.82
C PHE A 139 -13.23 -0.45 -6.18
N ALA A 140 -13.66 -1.29 -5.23
CA ALA A 140 -14.74 -2.24 -5.44
C ALA A 140 -16.13 -1.58 -5.39
N ILE A 141 -16.28 -0.47 -4.67
CA ILE A 141 -17.54 0.27 -4.53
C ILE A 141 -17.59 1.55 -5.39
N ALA A 142 -16.52 1.84 -6.14
CA ALA A 142 -16.43 3.01 -7.00
C ALA A 142 -17.58 3.04 -8.03
N GLU A 143 -18.11 4.25 -8.27
CA GLU A 143 -19.15 4.47 -9.27
C GLU A 143 -18.67 4.05 -10.67
N PRO A 144 -19.56 3.49 -11.52
CA PRO A 144 -19.20 3.15 -12.89
C PRO A 144 -18.62 4.35 -13.64
N GLY A 145 -17.39 4.20 -14.14
CA GLY A 145 -16.70 5.25 -14.91
C GLY A 145 -15.77 6.15 -14.08
N ALA A 146 -15.72 5.99 -12.75
CA ALA A 146 -14.73 6.66 -11.92
C ALA A 146 -13.30 6.25 -12.35
N THR A 147 -12.45 7.25 -12.49
CA THR A 147 -11.01 7.05 -12.70
C THR A 147 -10.34 6.53 -11.43
N SER A 148 -9.17 5.91 -11.56
CA SER A 148 -8.44 5.43 -10.39
C SER A 148 -8.01 6.59 -9.49
N MET A 149 -7.82 7.77 -10.09
CA MET A 149 -7.47 8.99 -9.38
C MET A 149 -8.62 9.55 -8.56
N GLU A 150 -9.83 9.61 -9.12
CA GLU A 150 -11.02 10.05 -8.37
C GLU A 150 -11.27 9.16 -7.16
N VAL A 151 -11.10 7.83 -7.31
CA VAL A 151 -11.23 6.89 -6.19
C VAL A 151 -10.17 7.13 -5.13
N TRP A 152 -8.91 7.30 -5.53
CA TRP A 152 -7.81 7.61 -4.61
C TRP A 152 -8.02 8.93 -3.86
N GLN A 153 -8.35 10.00 -4.59
CA GLN A 153 -8.60 11.32 -4.00
C GLN A 153 -9.77 11.29 -3.02
N ASN A 154 -10.85 10.60 -3.39
CA ASN A 154 -12.00 10.43 -2.50
C ASN A 154 -11.63 9.62 -1.26
N HIS A 155 -10.85 8.54 -1.41
CA HIS A 155 -10.33 7.76 -0.29
C HIS A 155 -9.55 8.66 0.68
N VAL A 156 -8.51 9.36 0.20
CA VAL A 156 -7.71 10.29 1.03
C VAL A 156 -8.60 11.34 1.71
N ALA A 157 -9.50 12.00 0.97
CA ALA A 157 -10.38 13.03 1.50
C ALA A 157 -11.30 12.53 2.63
N THR A 158 -11.75 11.28 2.54
CA THR A 158 -12.71 10.70 3.50
C THR A 158 -12.05 9.97 4.66
N THR A 159 -10.83 9.45 4.49
CA THR A 159 -10.15 8.64 5.52
C THR A 159 -9.15 9.42 6.36
N THR A 160 -8.55 10.50 5.84
CA THR A 160 -7.46 11.19 6.55
C THR A 160 -7.91 11.76 7.90
N LEU A 161 -9.04 12.47 7.96
CA LEU A 161 -9.53 13.05 9.22
C LEU A 161 -9.84 11.99 10.29
N PRO A 162 -10.68 10.97 10.05
CA PRO A 162 -10.98 9.97 11.07
C PRO A 162 -9.74 9.13 11.45
N ALA A 163 -8.82 8.88 10.52
CA ALA A 163 -7.56 8.21 10.84
C ALA A 163 -6.70 9.06 11.79
N LEU A 164 -6.55 10.36 11.52
CA LEU A 164 -5.80 11.27 12.39
C LEU A 164 -6.42 11.39 13.78
N GLU A 165 -7.76 11.47 13.88
CA GLU A 165 -8.46 11.45 15.17
C GLU A 165 -8.15 10.16 15.93
N LEU A 166 -8.30 9.00 15.28
CA LEU A 166 -8.05 7.70 15.88
C LEU A 166 -6.58 7.53 16.32
N TYR A 167 -5.62 7.96 15.50
CA TYR A 167 -4.19 7.85 15.81
C TYR A 167 -3.74 8.83 16.89
N SER A 168 -4.41 9.97 17.02
CA SER A 168 -4.07 10.99 18.03
C SER A 168 -4.71 10.73 19.38
N HIS A 169 -5.93 10.20 19.40
CA HIS A 169 -6.74 10.12 20.61
C HIS A 169 -7.13 8.68 21.00
N GLY A 170 -6.94 7.71 20.10
CA GLY A 170 -7.49 6.36 20.27
C GLY A 170 -9.01 6.34 20.16
N MET A 171 -9.60 5.15 20.33
CA MET A 171 -11.06 4.94 20.30
C MET A 171 -11.61 4.45 21.64
N LEU A 172 -10.83 3.66 22.37
CA LEU A 172 -11.25 3.08 23.64
C LEU A 172 -11.02 4.07 24.79
N THR A 173 -11.97 4.13 25.72
CA THR A 173 -11.96 5.06 26.86
C THR A 173 -11.39 4.45 28.14
N ASP A 174 -10.96 3.18 28.09
CA ASP A 174 -10.53 2.40 29.26
C ASP A 174 -9.07 2.57 29.64
N GLY A 175 -8.36 3.51 28.99
CA GLY A 175 -6.94 3.78 29.23
C GLY A 175 -6.02 2.60 28.88
N GLY A 176 -6.48 1.66 28.03
CA GLY A 176 -5.70 0.49 27.62
C GLY A 176 -5.89 -0.75 28.50
N ALA A 177 -6.85 -0.75 29.42
CA ALA A 177 -7.13 -1.91 30.28
C ALA A 177 -7.40 -3.19 29.47
N MET A 178 -8.20 -3.10 28.40
CA MET A 178 -8.50 -4.22 27.50
C MET A 178 -7.26 -4.76 26.80
N LEU A 179 -6.33 -3.88 26.39
CA LEU A 179 -5.06 -4.29 25.78
C LEU A 179 -4.21 -5.09 26.78
N GLU A 180 -4.11 -4.62 28.02
CA GLU A 180 -3.34 -5.30 29.07
C GLU A 180 -3.96 -6.65 29.47
N GLU A 181 -5.29 -6.78 29.43
CA GLU A 181 -5.97 -8.06 29.63
C GLU A 181 -5.71 -9.03 28.47
N TYR A 182 -5.79 -8.55 27.22
CA TYR A 182 -5.49 -9.37 26.05
C TYR A 182 -4.04 -9.89 26.05
N LYS A 183 -3.06 -9.05 26.39
CA LYS A 183 -1.66 -9.47 26.52
C LYS A 183 -1.50 -10.64 27.49
N LYS A 184 -2.22 -10.63 28.62
CA LYS A 184 -2.19 -11.73 29.61
C LYS A 184 -2.78 -13.02 29.05
N SER A 185 -3.86 -12.94 28.27
CA SER A 185 -4.53 -14.12 27.70
C SER A 185 -3.69 -14.81 26.63
N VAL A 186 -2.96 -14.06 25.80
CA VAL A 186 -2.06 -14.60 24.78
C VAL A 186 -0.85 -15.30 25.41
N VAL A 187 -0.25 -14.71 26.46
CA VAL A 187 0.86 -15.35 27.20
C VAL A 187 0.41 -16.64 27.88
N GLY A 188 -0.84 -16.70 28.39
CA GLY A 188 -1.42 -17.90 28.98
C GLY A 188 -1.72 -19.05 28.00
N GLN A 189 -1.78 -18.77 26.70
CA GLN A 189 -2.03 -19.77 25.65
C GLN A 189 -0.72 -20.31 25.02
N GLY A 190 0.44 -19.69 25.31
CA GLY A 190 1.75 -20.04 24.77
C GLY A 190 2.49 -21.19 25.47
N ALA A 191 1.79 -22.24 25.90
CA ALA A 191 2.40 -23.45 26.45
C ALA A 191 1.81 -24.73 25.84
N THR A 192 2.01 -24.95 24.54
CA THR A 192 2.13 -26.30 23.94
C THR A 192 2.88 -26.17 22.60
N PRO A 193 3.90 -27.01 22.32
CA PRO A 193 4.78 -26.88 21.16
C PRO A 193 4.11 -27.13 19.81
#